data_AF-A0A4R4VJ59-F1
#
_entry.id   AF-A0A4R4VJ59-F1
#
_cell.length_a   1.000
_cell.length_b   1.000
_cell.length_c   1.000
_cell.angle_alpha   90.00
_cell.angle_beta   90.00
_cell.angle_gamma   90.00
#
_symmetry.space_group_name_H-M   'P 1'
#
loop_
_entity.id
_entity.type
_entity.pdbx_description
1 polymer ?
#
loop_
_entity_poly.entity_id
_entity_poly.type
_entity_poly.pdbx_seq_one_letter_code
_entity_poly.pdbx_strand_id
1 'polypeptide(L)'
;MITGFDTVLVAQGPVPTAIERFFDRWSARWPQPRIATVGEASGEFLPWTPGAMTWAESTDEVYVARDQEMLAHWDEFGYALDIREEGPFALMYEPAEWRSLKALAQCR
;
A
#
# COMPACT_ATOMS: atom_id res chain seq x y z
N MET A 1 -10.21 -15.84 -1.14
CA MET A 1 -10.97 -15.01 -2.09
C MET A 1 -10.56 -13.58 -1.79
N ILE A 2 -9.83 -12.92 -2.69
CA ILE A 2 -9.59 -11.47 -2.57
C ILE A 2 -10.87 -10.80 -3.06
N THR A 3 -11.51 -10.03 -2.20
CA THR A 3 -12.70 -9.24 -2.52
C THR A 3 -12.27 -7.78 -2.58
N GLY A 4 -12.53 -7.08 -3.69
CA GLY A 4 -12.07 -5.71 -3.88
C GLY A 4 -11.86 -5.34 -5.35
N PHE A 5 -11.30 -4.14 -5.56
CA PHE A 5 -10.86 -3.66 -6.88
C PHE A 5 -9.33 -3.66 -6.93
N ASP A 6 -8.77 -4.49 -7.82
CA ASP A 6 -7.33 -4.54 -8.00
C ASP A 6 -6.88 -3.43 -8.96
N THR A 7 -5.85 -2.69 -8.58
CA THR A 7 -5.26 -1.63 -9.41
C THR A 7 -3.76 -1.84 -9.53
N VAL A 8 -3.25 -1.87 -10.76
CA VAL A 8 -1.81 -1.99 -11.03
C VAL A 8 -1.25 -0.61 -11.36
N LEU A 9 -0.19 -0.22 -10.65
CA LEU A 9 0.56 1.01 -10.89
C LEU A 9 1.99 0.66 -11.27
N VAL A 10 2.52 1.31 -12.30
CA VAL A 10 3.95 1.21 -12.66
C VAL A 10 4.63 2.50 -12.21
N ALA A 11 5.57 2.37 -11.27
CA ALA A 11 6.33 3.48 -10.74
C ALA A 11 7.79 3.42 -11.18
N GLN A 12 8.37 4.59 -11.46
CA GLN A 12 9.80 4.71 -11.77
C GLN A 12 10.61 5.01 -10.50
N GLY A 13 11.76 4.33 -10.39
CA GLY A 13 12.79 4.59 -9.39
C GLY A 13 12.90 3.49 -8.34
N PRO A 14 13.66 3.72 -7.27
CA PRO A 14 13.79 2.78 -6.17
C PRO A 14 12.44 2.51 -5.52
N VAL A 15 12.21 1.25 -5.15
CA VAL A 15 11.00 0.79 -4.46
C VAL A 15 10.68 1.61 -3.21
N PRO A 16 11.63 1.85 -2.27
CA PRO A 16 11.36 2.67 -1.09
C PRO A 16 10.80 4.04 -1.44
N THR A 17 11.40 4.73 -2.42
CA THR A 17 10.96 6.07 -2.84
C THR A 17 9.60 6.06 -3.51
N ALA A 18 9.22 4.99 -4.22
CA ALA A 18 7.90 4.86 -4.81
C ALA A 18 6.82 4.66 -3.72
N ILE A 19 7.10 3.80 -2.74
CA ILE A 19 6.20 3.50 -1.63
C ILE A 19 5.99 4.74 -0.74
N GLU A 20 7.06 5.44 -0.35
CA GLU A 20 6.98 6.69 0.43
C GLU A 20 6.09 7.73 -0.28
N ARG A 21 6.30 7.96 -1.58
CA ARG A 21 5.48 8.88 -2.38
C ARG A 21 4.01 8.47 -2.44
N PHE A 22 3.74 7.17 -2.49
CA PHE A 22 2.38 6.63 -2.46
C PHE A 22 1.71 6.94 -1.12
N PHE A 23 2.39 6.69 0.00
CA PHE A 23 1.86 6.99 1.33
C PHE A 23 1.76 8.48 1.64
N ASP A 24 2.67 9.32 1.14
CA ASP A 24 2.57 10.77 1.25
C ASP A 24 1.27 11.29 0.61
N ARG A 25 0.89 10.75 -0.55
CA ARG A 25 -0.37 11.08 -1.22
C ARG A 25 -1.57 10.58 -0.44
N TRP A 26 -1.50 9.38 0.11
CA TRP A 26 -2.57 8.84 0.94
C TRP A 26 -2.74 9.61 2.25
N SER A 27 -1.64 10.10 2.83
CA SER A 27 -1.64 10.87 4.07
C SER A 27 -2.47 12.17 3.95
N ALA A 28 -2.68 12.68 2.73
CA ALA A 28 -3.55 13.82 2.49
C ALA A 28 -5.06 13.49 2.68
N ARG A 29 -5.47 12.23 2.46
CA ARG A 29 -6.85 11.77 2.66
C ARG A 29 -7.04 11.06 4.00
N TRP A 30 -6.05 10.30 4.44
CA TRP A 30 -6.02 9.59 5.72
C TRP A 30 -4.87 10.18 6.57
N PRO A 31 -5.14 11.14 7.47
CA PRO A 31 -4.08 11.93 8.12
C PRO A 31 -3.08 11.13 8.96
N GLN A 32 -3.47 9.96 9.46
CA GLN A 32 -2.64 9.08 10.27
C GLN A 32 -2.91 7.62 9.91
N PRO A 33 -2.56 7.21 8.67
CA PRO A 33 -2.80 5.85 8.24
C PRO A 33 -1.97 4.90 9.10
N ARG A 34 -2.46 3.69 9.28
CA ARG A 34 -1.75 2.62 9.97
C ARG A 34 -1.32 1.57 8.98
N ILE A 35 -0.11 1.06 9.15
CA ILE A 35 0.49 0.10 8.23
C ILE A 35 1.10 -1.07 8.98
N ALA A 36 1.05 -2.23 8.35
CA ALA A 36 1.74 -3.44 8.80
C ALA A 36 2.48 -4.04 7.61
N THR A 37 3.74 -4.44 7.81
CA THR A 37 4.52 -5.19 6.83
C THR A 37 4.54 -6.66 7.22
N VAL A 38 4.54 -7.56 6.24
CA VAL A 38 4.47 -9.01 6.51
C VAL A 38 5.80 -9.58 7.00
N GLY A 39 6.90 -8.86 6.80
CA GLY A 39 8.20 -9.19 7.36
C GLY A 39 8.37 -8.91 8.85
N GLU A 40 7.52 -8.06 9.47
CA GLU A 40 7.59 -7.78 10.91
C GLU A 40 6.85 -8.83 11.74
N ALA A 41 7.56 -9.44 12.69
CA ALA A 41 7.12 -10.60 13.45
C ALA A 41 5.83 -10.41 14.27
N SER A 42 5.37 -9.17 14.47
CA SER A 42 4.15 -8.85 15.22
C SER A 42 2.89 -8.75 14.34
N GLY A 43 3.03 -8.51 13.03
CA GLY A 43 1.89 -8.16 12.16
C GLY A 43 1.11 -6.93 12.66
N GLU A 44 1.72 -6.12 13.53
CA GLU A 44 1.06 -5.01 14.21
C GLU A 44 0.92 -3.80 13.27
N PHE A 45 -0.26 -3.18 13.28
CA PHE A 45 -0.51 -1.96 12.54
C PHE A 45 0.02 -0.74 13.29
N LEU A 46 1.16 -0.22 12.86
CA LEU A 46 1.79 0.97 13.44
C LEU A 46 1.37 2.25 12.70
N PRO A 47 1.31 3.41 13.37
CA PRO A 47 1.11 4.68 12.70
C PRO A 47 2.19 4.93 11.65
N TRP A 48 1.78 5.26 10.43
CA TRP A 48 2.69 5.65 9.38
C TRP A 48 3.43 6.93 9.76
N THR A 49 4.75 6.90 9.60
CA THR A 49 5.61 8.07 9.69
C THR A 49 6.62 8.00 8.54
N PRO A 50 6.76 9.04 7.70
CA PRO A 50 7.71 9.04 6.60
C PRO A 50 9.13 8.66 7.04
N GLY A 51 9.75 7.71 6.33
CA GLY A 51 11.10 7.22 6.63
C GLY A 51 11.25 6.40 7.92
N ALA A 52 10.16 6.08 8.63
CA ALA A 52 10.23 5.25 9.85
C ALA A 52 10.37 3.76 9.54
N MET A 53 10.05 3.33 8.32
CA MET A 53 10.12 1.92 7.92
C MET A 53 11.25 1.67 6.92
N THR A 54 11.83 0.47 7.01
CA THR A 54 12.75 -0.03 5.99
C THR A 54 11.98 -0.91 5.03
N TRP A 55 11.90 -0.49 3.78
CA TRP A 55 11.22 -1.24 2.73
C TRP A 55 12.13 -2.29 2.12
N ALA A 56 11.61 -3.49 1.87
CA ALA A 56 12.34 -4.49 1.13
C ALA A 56 12.61 -4.00 -0.30
N GLU A 57 13.81 -4.28 -0.83
CA GLU A 57 14.11 -4.03 -2.24
C GLU A 57 13.63 -5.16 -3.15
N SER A 58 12.99 -6.20 -2.59
CA SER A 58 12.41 -7.35 -3.28
C SER A 58 10.89 -7.30 -3.28
N THR A 59 10.24 -8.32 -3.83
CA THR A 59 8.78 -8.49 -3.70
C THR A 59 8.36 -8.52 -2.24
N ASP A 60 7.31 -7.78 -1.90
CA ASP A 60 6.74 -7.74 -0.55
C ASP A 60 5.31 -7.17 -0.57
N GLU A 61 4.65 -7.20 0.58
CA GLU A 61 3.30 -6.67 0.78
C GLU A 61 3.17 -5.82 2.05
N VAL A 62 2.32 -4.79 1.95
CA VAL A 62 2.04 -3.84 3.01
C VAL A 62 0.53 -3.75 3.19
N TYR A 63 0.05 -4.01 4.40
CA TYR A 63 -1.35 -3.78 4.74
C TYR A 63 -1.54 -2.37 5.25
N VAL A 64 -2.62 -1.73 4.83
CA VAL A 64 -2.90 -0.32 5.12
C VAL A 64 -4.33 -0.17 5.60
N ALA A 65 -4.49 0.51 6.73
CA ALA A 65 -5.79 0.93 7.26
C ALA A 65 -5.78 2.44 7.51
N ARG A 66 -6.94 3.07 7.42
CA ARG A 66 -7.08 4.51 7.70
C ARG A 66 -6.70 4.86 9.13
N ASP A 67 -7.19 4.08 10.10
CA ASP A 67 -7.07 4.35 11.52
C ASP A 67 -7.44 3.09 12.34
N GLN A 68 -7.45 3.22 13.67
CA GLN A 68 -7.80 2.14 14.59
C GLN A 68 -9.27 1.71 14.50
N GLU A 69 -10.17 2.64 14.14
CA GLU A 69 -11.61 2.36 14.02
C GLU A 69 -11.86 1.43 12.83
N MET A 70 -11.22 1.69 11.69
CA MET A 70 -11.28 0.81 10.53
C MET A 70 -10.73 -0.59 10.84
N LEU A 71 -9.64 -0.69 11.60
CA LEU A 71 -9.08 -1.98 12.01
C LEU A 71 -10.05 -2.77 12.90
N ALA A 72 -10.69 -2.10 13.87
CA ALA A 72 -11.69 -2.74 14.72
C ALA A 72 -12.91 -3.19 13.91
N HIS A 73 -13.37 -2.36 12.96
CA HIS A 73 -14.47 -2.73 12.06
C HIS A 73 -14.10 -3.94 11.19
N TRP A 74 -12.87 -3.98 10.66
CA TRP A 74 -12.39 -5.09 9.86
C TRP A 74 -12.30 -6.39 10.67
N ASP A 75 -11.87 -6.32 11.93
CA ASP A 75 -11.83 -7.48 12.85
C ASP A 75 -13.24 -8.02 13.17
N GLU A 76 -14.21 -7.12 13.35
CA GLU A 76 -15.59 -7.49 13.70
C GLU A 76 -16.43 -7.95 12.49
N PHE A 77 -16.31 -7.26 11.36
CA PHE A 77 -17.20 -7.41 10.20
C PHE A 77 -16.51 -7.95 8.95
N GLY A 78 -15.21 -8.25 9.02
CA GLY A 78 -14.43 -8.71 7.88
C GLY A 78 -14.41 -7.68 6.75
N TYR A 79 -14.61 -8.13 5.51
CA TYR A 79 -14.49 -7.29 4.30
C TYR A 79 -15.63 -6.29 4.07
N ALA A 80 -16.52 -6.08 5.04
CA ALA A 80 -17.50 -5.00 4.97
C ALA A 80 -16.79 -3.64 4.99
N LEU A 81 -17.30 -2.70 4.18
CA LEU A 81 -16.85 -1.31 4.26
C LEU A 81 -17.44 -0.64 5.50
N ASP A 82 -16.69 0.28 6.08
CA ASP A 82 -17.13 1.03 7.25
C ASP A 82 -18.21 2.07 6.89
N ILE A 83 -18.64 2.86 7.88
CA ILE A 83 -19.65 3.92 7.69
C ILE A 83 -19.26 4.99 6.67
N ARG A 84 -17.98 5.10 6.32
CA ARG A 84 -17.48 6.01 5.29
C ARG A 84 -17.37 5.35 3.91
N GLU A 85 -17.88 4.12 3.78
CA GLU A 85 -17.75 3.29 2.59
C GLU A 85 -16.29 3.03 2.22
N GLU A 86 -15.41 2.93 3.23
CA GLU A 86 -13.99 2.65 3.07
C GLU A 86 -13.60 1.35 3.79
N GLY A 87 -12.54 0.71 3.31
CA GLY A 87 -11.96 -0.49 3.94
C GLY A 87 -10.44 -0.46 3.84
N PRO A 88 -9.75 -1.37 4.56
CA PRO A 88 -8.31 -1.51 4.43
C PRO A 88 -7.95 -2.00 3.04
N PHE A 89 -6.71 -1.76 2.62
CA PHE A 89 -6.18 -2.29 1.37
C PHE A 89 -4.77 -2.85 1.56
N ALA A 90 -4.37 -3.71 0.63
CA ALA A 90 -3.01 -4.22 0.55
C ALA A 90 -2.27 -3.54 -0.61
N LEU A 91 -1.06 -3.06 -0.36
CA LEU A 91 -0.10 -2.67 -1.39
C LEU A 91 0.89 -3.81 -1.56
N MET A 92 0.75 -4.53 -2.68
CA MET A 92 1.72 -5.54 -3.10
C MET A 92 2.64 -4.91 -4.14
N TYR A 93 3.95 -5.11 -3.99
CA TYR A 93 4.92 -4.58 -4.95
C TYR A 93 5.95 -5.63 -5.33
N GLU A 94 6.39 -5.54 -6.58
CA GLU A 94 7.49 -6.34 -7.12
C GLU A 94 8.38 -5.39 -7.92
N PRO A 95 9.70 -5.35 -7.63
CA PRO A 95 10.64 -4.62 -8.46
C PRO A 95 10.66 -5.22 -9.86
N ALA A 96 10.36 -4.41 -10.87
CA ALA A 96 10.51 -4.86 -12.25
C ALA A 96 12.01 -5.06 -12.56
N GLU A 97 12.42 -6.31 -12.82
CA GLU A 97 13.80 -6.62 -13.24
C GLU A 97 14.15 -6.07 -14.65
N TRP A 98 13.16 -5.50 -15.35
CA TRP A 98 13.32 -5.02 -16.71
C TRP A 98 14.11 -3.71 -16.78
N ARG A 99 15.35 -3.81 -17.28
CA ARG A 99 16.25 -2.68 -17.54
C ARG A 99 15.83 -1.79 -18.72
N SER A 100 14.92 -2.23 -19.58
CA SER A 100 14.41 -1.41 -20.69
C SER A 100 13.08 -1.93 -21.25
N LEU A 101 12.14 -1.03 -21.50
CA LEU A 101 10.96 -1.26 -22.34
C LEU A 101 11.15 -0.50 -23.67
N LYS A 102 11.01 -1.20 -24.80
CA LYS A 102 10.89 -0.54 -26.11
C LYS A 102 9.46 -0.03 -26.25
N ALA A 103 9.25 1.26 -26.00
CA ALA A 103 8.00 1.91 -26.34
C ALA A 103 7.98 2.28 -27.82
N LEU A 104 7.00 1.78 -28.57
CA LEU A 104 6.70 2.29 -29.92
C LEU A 104 5.84 3.54 -29.76
N ALA A 105 6.43 4.71 -29.95
CA ALA A 105 5.68 5.94 -30.08
C ALA A 105 4.93 5.91 -31.43
N GLN A 106 3.61 5.71 -31.39
CA GLN A 106 2.76 6.01 -32.54
C GLN A 106 2.49 7.52 -32.53
N CYS A 107 3.22 8.25 -33.37
CA CYS A 107 2.83 9.61 -33.72
C CYS A 107 1.54 9.54 -34.54
N ARG A 108 0.48 10.19 -34.05
CA ARG A 108 -0.73 10.49 -34.84
C ARG A 108 -0.49 11.69 -35.75
#